data_AF-A0A519SKW7-F1
#
_entry.id   AF-A0A519SKW7-F1
#
_cell.length_a   1.000
_cell.length_b   1.000
_cell.length_c   1.000
_cell.angle_alpha   90.00
_cell.angle_beta   90.00
_cell.angle_gamma   90.00
#
_symmetry.space_group_name_H-M   'P 1'
#
loop_
_entity.id
_entity.type
_entity.pdbx_description
1 polymer ?
#
loop_
_entity_poly.entity_id
_entity_poly.type
_entity_poly.pdbx_seq_one_letter_code
_entity_poly.pdbx_strand_id
1 'polypeptide(L)'
;MKKPFILFALLSLSAAGAHAQTTPPTPAMQAAVASQAQRLTQELGLSADQQARLRQVLLLTRQHMDADRVAHQGDPAALQAAMAFDRTKSDELIREVLTPAQYVRYQQVKAARIGQLHAVGH
;
A
#
# COMPACT_ATOMS: atom_id res chain seq x y z
N MET A 1 8.20 -40.82 -24.08
CA MET A 1 7.53 -40.44 -25.35
C MET A 1 6.04 -40.42 -25.05
N LYS A 2 5.25 -39.38 -25.27
CA LYS A 2 5.15 -38.51 -26.46
C LYS A 2 4.36 -37.26 -26.04
N LYS A 3 4.97 -36.07 -26.16
CA LYS A 3 4.25 -34.80 -26.28
C LYS A 3 3.83 -34.65 -27.75
N PRO A 4 2.72 -33.97 -28.03
CA PRO A 4 2.93 -32.76 -28.81
C PRO A 4 2.10 -31.56 -28.35
N PHE A 5 2.73 -30.42 -28.61
CA PHE A 5 2.29 -29.04 -28.68
C PHE A 5 0.81 -28.80 -29.02
N ILE A 6 0.23 -27.82 -28.33
CA ILE A 6 -0.75 -26.91 -28.93
C ILE A 6 -0.27 -25.48 -28.68
N LEU A 7 0.24 -24.85 -29.73
CA LEU A 7 0.24 -23.40 -29.90
C LEU A 7 -1.22 -22.96 -30.02
N PHE A 8 -1.65 -21.99 -29.22
CA PHE A 8 -2.81 -21.16 -29.56
C PHE A 8 -2.45 -19.69 -29.43
N ALA A 9 -2.43 -19.07 -30.62
CA ALA A 9 -2.76 -17.71 -30.97
C ALA A 9 -2.73 -16.62 -29.88
N LEU A 10 -1.87 -15.63 -30.15
CA LEU A 10 -2.13 -14.19 -30.05
C LEU A 10 -3.60 -13.82 -29.77
N LEU A 11 -3.84 -13.23 -28.60
CA LEU A 11 -4.98 -12.33 -28.41
C LEU A 11 -4.43 -10.92 -28.17
N SER A 12 -4.34 -10.17 -29.26
CA SER A 12 -4.24 -8.71 -29.22
C SER A 12 -5.55 -8.17 -28.65
N LEU A 13 -5.58 -7.85 -27.36
CA LEU A 13 -6.72 -7.17 -26.76
C LEU A 13 -6.36 -5.70 -26.53
N SER A 14 -6.59 -4.89 -27.57
CA SER A 14 -6.71 -3.44 -27.45
C SER A 14 -7.99 -3.12 -26.68
N ALA A 15 -7.91 -3.13 -25.35
CA ALA A 15 -8.93 -2.54 -24.51
C ALA A 15 -8.55 -1.08 -24.24
N ALA A 16 -9.04 -0.17 -25.08
CA ALA A 16 -9.33 1.21 -24.65
C ALA A 16 -10.54 1.17 -23.71
N GLY A 17 -10.37 0.52 -22.57
CA GLY A 17 -11.16 0.77 -21.38
C GLY A 17 -10.27 1.58 -20.46
N ALA A 18 -10.81 2.59 -19.79
CA ALA A 18 -10.18 3.23 -18.65
C ALA A 18 -9.93 2.17 -17.57
N HIS A 19 -8.89 1.36 -17.75
CA HIS A 19 -8.32 0.60 -16.67
C HIS A 19 -7.75 1.67 -15.74
N ALA A 20 -8.21 1.67 -14.49
CA ALA A 20 -7.37 2.06 -13.37
C ALA A 20 -6.11 1.17 -13.43
N GLN A 21 -5.19 1.54 -14.32
CA GLN A 21 -3.89 0.93 -14.45
C GLN A 21 -3.19 1.35 -13.18
N THR A 22 -3.02 0.39 -12.27
CA THR A 22 -2.06 0.53 -11.18
C THR A 22 -0.74 0.88 -11.84
N THR A 23 -0.39 2.17 -11.79
CA THR A 23 0.83 2.66 -12.43
C THR A 23 1.97 1.90 -11.75
N PRO A 24 2.86 1.24 -12.51
CA PRO A 24 3.90 0.43 -11.92
C PRO A 24 4.69 1.28 -10.91
N PRO A 25 4.97 0.73 -9.71
CA PRO A 25 5.50 1.53 -8.63
C PRO A 25 6.87 2.10 -8.99
N THR A 26 7.02 3.42 -8.90
CA THR A 26 8.28 4.10 -9.22
C THR A 26 9.41 3.65 -8.27
N PRO A 27 10.69 3.68 -8.69
CA PRO A 27 11.81 3.36 -7.82
C PRO A 27 11.83 4.19 -6.52
N ALA A 28 11.47 5.47 -6.61
CA ALA A 28 11.36 6.35 -5.46
C ALA A 28 10.27 5.88 -4.47
N MET A 29 9.10 5.46 -4.97
CA MET A 29 8.06 4.90 -4.12
C MET A 29 8.50 3.60 -3.44
N GLN A 30 9.16 2.71 -4.19
CA GLN A 30 9.68 1.46 -3.65
C GLN A 30 10.71 1.71 -2.54
N ALA A 31 11.63 2.66 -2.74
CA ALA A 31 12.62 3.05 -1.74
C ALA A 31 11.95 3.67 -0.49
N ALA A 32 10.97 4.56 -0.68
CA ALA A 32 10.23 5.17 0.42
C ALA A 32 9.49 4.11 1.26
N VAL A 33 8.79 3.18 0.60
CA VAL A 33 8.09 2.07 1.25
C VAL A 33 9.06 1.11 1.95
N ALA A 34 10.20 0.79 1.33
CA ALA A 34 11.23 -0.04 1.93
C ALA A 34 11.79 0.60 3.22
N SER A 35 12.09 1.90 3.19
CA SER A 35 12.55 2.64 4.37
C SER A 35 11.50 2.65 5.48
N GLN A 36 10.22 2.77 5.12
CA GLN A 36 9.11 2.76 6.08
C GLN A 36 8.94 1.40 6.73
N ALA A 37 8.95 0.34 5.93
CA ALA A 37 8.87 -1.03 6.44
C ALA A 37 10.05 -1.32 7.37
N GLN A 38 11.27 -0.91 7.01
CA GLN A 38 12.46 -1.12 7.85
C GLN A 38 12.37 -0.40 9.21
N ARG A 39 11.88 0.85 9.24
CA ARG A 39 11.65 1.56 10.52
C ARG A 39 10.62 0.84 11.39
N LEU A 40 9.49 0.45 10.80
CA LEU A 40 8.45 -0.30 11.53
C LEU A 40 8.97 -1.67 12.00
N THR A 41 9.84 -2.33 11.23
CA THR A 41 10.52 -3.55 11.67
C THR A 41 11.32 -3.32 12.96
N GLN A 42 12.08 -2.23 13.03
CA GLN A 42 12.87 -1.90 14.22
C GLN A 42 11.99 -1.50 15.40
N GLU A 43 10.96 -0.69 15.19
CA GLU A 43 10.08 -0.19 16.24
C GLU A 43 9.16 -1.27 16.83
N LEU A 44 8.78 -2.26 16.03
CA LEU A 44 7.81 -3.30 16.40
C LEU A 44 8.46 -4.68 16.59
N GLY A 45 9.76 -4.83 16.29
CA GLY A 45 10.44 -6.13 16.34
C GLY A 45 9.83 -7.14 15.38
N LEU A 46 9.62 -6.75 14.11
CA LEU A 46 8.98 -7.63 13.12
C LEU A 46 9.93 -8.72 12.64
N SER A 47 9.40 -9.91 12.36
CA SER A 47 10.15 -10.94 11.64
C SER A 47 10.38 -10.54 10.17
N ALA A 48 11.30 -11.23 9.48
CA ALA A 48 11.55 -11.01 8.06
C ALA A 48 10.29 -11.21 7.20
N ASP A 49 9.48 -12.23 7.51
CA ASP A 49 8.23 -12.51 6.82
C ASP A 49 7.18 -11.41 7.07
N GLN A 50 7.06 -10.94 8.32
CA GLN A 50 6.17 -9.84 8.66
C GLN A 50 6.59 -8.55 7.96
N GLN A 51 7.88 -8.26 7.92
CA GLN A 51 8.42 -7.11 7.19
C GLN A 51 8.09 -7.18 5.69
N ALA A 52 8.30 -8.33 5.06
CA ALA A 52 8.02 -8.52 3.64
C ALA A 52 6.55 -8.29 3.31
N ARG A 53 5.64 -8.86 4.11
CA ARG A 53 4.18 -8.66 3.97
C ARG A 53 3.76 -7.22 4.25
N LEU A 54 4.29 -6.61 5.31
CA LEU A 54 4.03 -5.19 5.61
C LEU A 54 4.48 -4.29 4.46
N ARG A 55 5.64 -4.56 3.84
CA ARG A 55 6.12 -3.82 2.67
C ARG A 55 5.13 -3.90 1.51
N GLN A 56 4.54 -5.07 1.26
CA GLN A 56 3.54 -5.25 0.21
C GLN A 56 2.26 -4.45 0.50
N VAL A 57 1.77 -4.50 1.75
CA VAL A 57 0.59 -3.72 2.16
C VAL A 57 0.83 -2.22 1.98
N LEU A 58 1.97 -1.71 2.45
CA LEU A 58 2.33 -0.30 2.31
C LEU A 58 2.45 0.14 0.84
N LEU A 59 3.00 -0.73 -0.02
CA LEU A 59 3.12 -0.46 -1.45
C LEU A 59 1.74 -0.42 -2.14
N LEU A 60 0.86 -1.35 -1.79
CA LEU A 60 -0.50 -1.39 -2.30
C LEU A 60 -1.27 -0.13 -1.89
N THR A 61 -1.24 0.23 -0.61
CA THR A 61 -1.89 1.44 -0.10
C THR A 61 -1.38 2.69 -0.80
N ARG A 62 -0.08 2.82 -1.04
CA ARG A 62 0.46 3.97 -1.79
C ARG A 62 -0.05 4.04 -3.22
N GLN A 63 -0.09 2.91 -3.92
CA GLN A 63 -0.59 2.87 -5.30
C GLN A 63 -2.07 3.26 -5.38
N HIS A 64 -2.90 2.80 -4.44
CA HIS A 64 -4.30 3.21 -4.38
C HIS A 64 -4.43 4.70 -4.07
N MET A 65 -3.65 5.20 -3.10
CA MET A 65 -3.69 6.62 -2.77
C MET A 65 -3.28 7.51 -3.95
N ASP A 66 -2.30 7.10 -4.74
CA ASP A 66 -1.88 7.82 -5.95
C ASP A 66 -2.96 7.72 -7.04
N ALA A 67 -3.62 6.57 -7.20
CA ALA A 67 -4.72 6.39 -8.14
C ALA A 67 -5.94 7.27 -7.77
N ASP A 68 -6.33 7.30 -6.50
CA ASP A 68 -7.42 8.12 -5.99
C ASP A 68 -7.15 9.62 -6.18
N ARG A 69 -5.90 10.06 -5.98
CA ARG A 69 -5.50 11.45 -6.25
C ARG A 69 -5.71 11.83 -7.71
N VAL A 70 -5.52 10.89 -8.63
CA VAL A 70 -5.77 11.10 -10.06
C VAL A 70 -7.26 11.00 -10.38
N ALA A 71 -7.97 10.03 -9.79
CA ALA A 71 -9.38 9.78 -10.05
C ALA A 71 -10.30 10.88 -9.52
N HIS A 72 -9.95 11.50 -8.39
CA HIS A 72 -10.75 12.51 -7.71
C HIS A 72 -10.14 13.92 -7.82
N GLN A 73 -9.40 14.19 -8.90
CA GLN A 73 -8.92 15.55 -9.19
C GLN A 73 -10.09 16.52 -9.29
N GLY A 74 -10.07 17.59 -8.50
CA GLY A 74 -11.14 18.59 -8.48
C GLY A 74 -12.32 18.26 -7.56
N ASP A 75 -12.32 17.10 -6.89
CA ASP A 75 -13.30 16.75 -5.85
C ASP A 75 -12.60 16.39 -4.53
N PRO A 76 -12.31 17.39 -3.68
CA PRO A 76 -11.63 17.17 -2.41
C PRO A 76 -12.43 16.28 -1.44
N ALA A 77 -13.76 16.30 -1.50
CA ALA A 77 -14.60 15.52 -0.60
C ALA A 77 -14.56 14.04 -0.98
N ALA A 78 -14.66 13.72 -2.27
CA ALA A 78 -14.51 12.36 -2.77
C ALA A 78 -13.10 11.83 -2.52
N LEU A 79 -12.06 12.65 -2.76
CA LEU A 79 -10.68 12.27 -2.44
C LEU A 79 -10.51 11.94 -0.97
N GLN A 80 -11.04 12.79 -0.07
CA GLN A 80 -10.94 12.55 1.37
C GLN A 80 -11.62 11.24 1.79
N ALA A 81 -12.79 10.93 1.23
CA ALA A 81 -13.49 9.67 1.49
C ALA A 81 -12.70 8.45 1.00
N ALA A 82 -12.15 8.50 -0.22
CA ALA A 82 -11.34 7.44 -0.79
C ALA A 82 -10.04 7.20 0.02
N MET A 83 -9.34 8.27 0.40
CA MET A 83 -8.18 8.20 1.30
C MET A 83 -8.52 7.58 2.67
N ALA A 84 -9.69 7.88 3.23
CA ALA A 84 -10.13 7.31 4.51
C ALA A 84 -10.43 5.81 4.40
N PHE A 85 -11.02 5.39 3.28
CA PHE A 85 -11.24 3.98 2.96
C PHE A 85 -9.91 3.24 2.85
N ASP A 86 -8.96 3.74 2.07
CA ASP A 86 -7.63 3.16 1.90
C ASP A 86 -6.88 3.01 3.22
N ARG A 87 -6.94 4.02 4.09
CA ARG A 87 -6.33 3.98 5.43
C ARG A 87 -6.93 2.89 6.29
N THR A 88 -8.26 2.77 6.28
CA THR A 88 -8.97 1.72 7.04
C THR A 88 -8.57 0.35 6.51
N LYS A 89 -8.56 0.17 5.19
CA LYS A 89 -8.22 -1.12 4.59
C LYS A 89 -6.78 -1.53 4.84
N SER A 90 -5.86 -0.56 4.77
CA SER A 90 -4.45 -0.77 5.12
C SER A 90 -4.29 -1.21 6.57
N ASP A 91 -5.01 -0.58 7.50
CA ASP A 91 -4.96 -0.90 8.93
C ASP A 91 -5.44 -2.33 9.22
N GLU A 92 -6.52 -2.77 8.57
CA GLU A 92 -6.99 -4.16 8.61
C GLU A 92 -5.91 -5.14 8.15
N LEU A 93 -5.32 -4.90 6.97
CA LEU A 93 -4.29 -5.78 6.41
C LEU A 93 -3.03 -5.80 7.28
N ILE A 94 -2.64 -4.67 7.87
CA ILE A 94 -1.52 -4.59 8.81
C ILE A 94 -1.84 -5.41 10.07
N ARG A 95 -3.06 -5.35 10.58
CA ARG A 95 -3.49 -6.15 11.74
C ARG A 95 -3.38 -7.66 11.48
N GLU A 96 -3.62 -8.12 10.25
CA GLU A 96 -3.45 -9.53 9.87
C GLU A 96 -1.98 -9.96 9.78
N VAL A 97 -1.05 -9.03 9.52
CA VAL A 97 0.40 -9.31 9.44
C VAL A 97 1.05 -9.32 10.82
N LEU A 98 0.55 -8.46 11.73
CA LEU A 98 1.14 -8.25 13.04
C LEU A 98 0.55 -9.19 14.10
N THR A 99 1.35 -9.52 15.11
CA THR A 99 0.78 -10.10 16.34
C THR A 99 -0.06 -9.06 17.07
N PRO A 100 -0.99 -9.47 17.96
CA PRO A 100 -1.80 -8.52 18.73
C PRO A 100 -0.96 -7.48 19.50
N ALA A 101 0.13 -7.91 20.13
CA ALA A 101 1.02 -7.01 20.87
C ALA A 101 1.73 -6.00 19.94
N GLN A 102 2.22 -6.46 18.79
CA GLN A 102 2.85 -5.59 17.78
C GLN A 102 1.84 -4.59 17.18
N TYR A 103 0.59 -5.01 16.96
CA TYR A 103 -0.46 -4.14 16.44
C TYR A 103 -0.83 -3.04 17.45
N VAL A 104 -0.92 -3.34 18.75
CA VAL A 104 -1.10 -2.32 19.79
C VAL A 104 0.04 -1.30 19.75
N ARG A 105 1.29 -1.76 19.61
CA ARG A 105 2.45 -0.86 19.50
C ARG A 105 2.42 -0.03 18.22
N TYR A 106 2.02 -0.62 17.10
CA TYR A 106 1.83 0.07 15.83
C TYR A 106 0.84 1.24 15.96
N GLN A 107 -0.29 1.05 16.64
CA GLN A 107 -1.26 2.12 16.86
C GLN A 107 -0.70 3.25 17.73
N GLN A 108 0.13 2.93 18.74
CA GLN A 108 0.82 3.94 19.54
C GLN A 108 1.79 4.78 18.70
N VAL A 109 2.60 4.14 17.85
CA VAL A 109 3.53 4.81 16.93
C VAL A 109 2.77 5.74 15.98
N LYS A 110 1.67 5.26 15.40
CA LYS A 110 0.82 6.03 14.48
C LYS A 110 0.22 7.26 15.17
N ALA A 111 -0.33 7.10 16.38
CA ALA A 111 -0.88 8.20 17.17
C ALA A 111 0.19 9.24 17.54
N ALA A 112 1.38 8.79 17.98
CA ALA A 112 2.49 9.69 18.31
C ALA A 112 2.94 10.52 17.10
N ARG A 113 3.01 9.91 15.92
CA ARG A 113 3.39 10.59 14.68
C ARG A 113 2.35 11.62 14.24
N ILE A 114 1.05 11.32 14.40
CA ILE A 114 -0.02 12.30 14.14
C ILE A 114 0.08 13.47 15.11
N GLY A 115 0.28 13.19 16.40
CA GLY A 115 0.47 14.23 17.43
C GLY A 115 1.65 15.15 17.14
N GLN A 116 2.77 14.61 16.67
CA GLN A 116 3.94 15.39 16.26
C GLN A 116 3.68 16.29 15.06
N LEU A 117 2.94 15.82 14.05
CA LEU A 117 2.60 16.63 12.88
C LEU A 117 1.71 17.83 13.25
N HIS A 118 0.79 17.66 14.20
CA HIS A 118 -0.01 18.77 14.70
C HIS A 118 0.82 19.75 15.54
N ALA A 119 1.77 19.28 16.33
CA ALA A 119 2.62 20.14 17.17
C ALA A 119 3.60 21.03 16.38
N VAL A 120 4.04 20.59 15.20
CA VAL A 120 4.98 21.35 14.34
C VAL A 120 4.26 22.32 13.40
N GLY A 121 2.93 22.23 13.28
CA GLY A 121 2.11 23.07 12.41
C GLY A 121 1.59 24.38 13.05
N HIS A 122 2.02 24.72 14.26
CA HIS A 122 1.69 25.95 15.00
C HIS A 122 2.94 26.81 15.18
#